data_AF-A0A1R1YQ38-F1
#
_entry.id   AF-A0A1R1YQ38-F1
#
_cell.length_a   1.000
_cell.length_b   1.000
_cell.length_c   1.000
_cell.angle_alpha   90.00
_cell.angle_beta   90.00
_cell.angle_gamma   90.00
#
_symmetry.space_group_name_H-M   'P 1'
#
loop_
_entity.id
_entity.type
_entity.pdbx_description
1 polymer ?
#
loop_
_entity_poly.entity_id
_entity_poly.type
_entity_poly.pdbx_seq_one_letter_code
_entity_poly.pdbx_strand_id
1 'polypeptide(L)'
;MAPSLGTICLAPITDSSLWAETMQKARFWQQPEYYSIDLTPLSTDAFKEYFSSPVVGCFNPNSIVSSNETISRYDVDFYKITLDEIKNITIPICWDIKFTGIVHAIAGWFDLEFNLHDQLPVNQKKYDNNTDFMGNAYTPVNDANYSSFGSDHNGESANCSTRNPVTLCTGPNHPPTHWQQVRFLLPEPIAVNYGQRLVGKMTMVVNASRSYDMHLDVSLIENSFISSNAQSQQHLPPATQTPELYSNNGPKYIRQTKCSWYLHEQIYNYSYSSNSNDYNNQIKPENLNLYSAESNNIN
;
A
#
# COMPACT_ATOMS: atom_id res chain seq x y z
N MET A 1 12.34 -9.96 17.12
CA MET A 1 11.08 -10.30 16.44
C MET A 1 11.36 -10.38 14.95
N ALA A 2 10.81 -11.39 14.29
CA ALA A 2 10.89 -11.58 12.85
C ALA A 2 9.45 -11.73 12.34
N PRO A 3 8.90 -10.79 11.57
CA PRO A 3 9.51 -9.54 11.10
C PRO A 3 9.84 -8.55 12.23
N SER A 4 10.74 -7.60 11.92
CA SER A 4 11.17 -6.51 12.80
C SER A 4 10.33 -5.24 12.60
N LEU A 5 9.98 -4.91 11.35
CA LEU A 5 9.20 -3.75 10.96
C LEU A 5 8.12 -4.19 9.96
N GLY A 6 6.93 -3.62 10.07
CA GLY A 6 5.89 -3.70 9.04
C GLY A 6 5.49 -2.31 8.59
N THR A 7 5.42 -2.08 7.28
CA THR A 7 5.03 -0.79 6.71
C THR A 7 3.71 -0.93 5.98
N ILE A 8 2.67 -0.22 6.42
CA ILE A 8 1.39 -0.13 5.71
C ILE A 8 1.50 1.00 4.69
N CYS A 9 1.24 0.69 3.42
CA CYS A 9 1.29 1.66 2.33
C CYS A 9 -0.12 1.96 1.82
N LEU A 10 -0.42 3.24 1.54
CA LEU A 10 -1.69 3.68 0.94
C LEU A 10 -1.44 4.66 -0.21
N ALA A 11 -2.18 4.50 -1.31
CA ALA A 11 -2.11 5.40 -2.46
C ALA A 11 -3.48 5.54 -3.18
N PRO A 12 -3.78 6.72 -3.76
CA PRO A 12 -4.97 6.91 -4.57
C PRO A 12 -4.76 6.31 -5.97
N ILE A 13 -5.73 5.53 -6.45
CA ILE A 13 -5.66 4.87 -7.76
C ILE A 13 -6.85 5.19 -8.66
N THR A 14 -6.63 5.08 -9.97
CA THR A 14 -7.70 5.05 -10.98
C THR A 14 -7.97 3.61 -11.42
N ASP A 15 -9.20 3.13 -11.27
CA ASP A 15 -9.61 1.79 -11.71
C ASP A 15 -11.09 1.82 -12.11
N SER A 16 -11.34 2.42 -13.28
CA SER A 16 -12.69 2.59 -13.81
C SER A 16 -13.38 1.26 -14.10
N SER A 17 -12.61 0.24 -14.51
CA SER A 17 -13.10 -1.11 -14.75
C SER A 17 -13.70 -1.73 -13.50
N LEU A 18 -12.93 -1.78 -12.41
CA LEU A 18 -13.39 -2.35 -11.14
C LEU A 18 -14.57 -1.56 -10.59
N TRP A 19 -14.49 -0.23 -10.62
CA TRP A 19 -15.57 0.61 -10.13
C TRP A 19 -16.87 0.40 -10.92
N ALA A 20 -16.79 0.31 -12.25
CA ALA A 20 -17.95 0.07 -13.11
C ALA A 20 -18.56 -1.33 -12.88
N GLU A 21 -17.73 -2.35 -12.68
CA GLU A 21 -18.19 -3.71 -12.34
C GLU A 21 -18.96 -3.71 -11.01
N THR A 22 -18.39 -3.10 -9.96
CA THR A 22 -19.04 -2.98 -8.64
C THR A 22 -20.33 -2.18 -8.72
N MET A 23 -20.32 -1.06 -9.44
CA MET A 23 -21.53 -0.25 -9.66
C MET A 23 -22.60 -1.05 -10.41
N GLN A 24 -22.23 -1.86 -11.39
CA GLN A 24 -23.17 -2.70 -12.13
C GLN A 24 -23.83 -3.74 -11.22
N LYS A 25 -23.07 -4.36 -10.30
CA LYS A 25 -23.60 -5.28 -9.29
C LYS A 25 -24.57 -4.57 -8.34
N ALA A 26 -24.23 -3.37 -7.87
CA ALA A 26 -25.12 -2.58 -7.04
C ALA A 26 -26.43 -2.21 -7.77
N ARG A 27 -26.36 -1.86 -9.06
CA ARG A 27 -27.51 -1.48 -9.89
C ARG A 27 -28.46 -2.63 -10.21
N PHE A 28 -28.03 -3.88 -10.06
CA PHE A 28 -28.93 -5.04 -10.19
C PHE A 28 -30.18 -4.88 -9.31
N TRP A 29 -30.00 -4.34 -8.10
CA TRP A 29 -31.07 -4.15 -7.12
C TRP A 29 -31.99 -2.96 -7.43
N GLN A 30 -31.74 -2.20 -8.49
CA GLN A 30 -32.63 -1.11 -8.93
C GLN A 30 -33.73 -1.59 -9.88
N GLN A 31 -33.90 -2.90 -10.03
CA GLN A 31 -34.91 -3.50 -10.92
C GLN A 31 -36.29 -3.51 -10.23
N PRO A 32 -37.30 -2.81 -10.78
CA PRO A 32 -38.64 -2.75 -10.20
C PRO A 32 -39.49 -4.00 -10.48
N GLU A 33 -39.07 -4.86 -11.41
CA GLU A 33 -39.83 -6.04 -11.82
C GLU A 33 -38.91 -7.21 -12.22
N TYR A 34 -38.14 -7.72 -11.27
CA TYR A 34 -37.33 -8.93 -11.46
C TYR A 34 -38.20 -10.16 -11.16
N TYR A 35 -38.63 -10.89 -12.20
CA TYR A 35 -39.60 -11.99 -12.09
C TYR A 35 -40.86 -11.60 -11.30
N SER A 36 -41.41 -10.41 -11.58
CA SER A 36 -42.57 -9.84 -10.89
C SER A 36 -42.34 -9.52 -9.41
N ILE A 37 -41.09 -9.37 -8.98
CA ILE A 37 -40.68 -8.91 -7.64
C ILE A 37 -39.95 -7.57 -7.78
N ASP A 38 -40.34 -6.59 -6.98
CA ASP A 38 -39.65 -5.30 -6.88
C ASP A 38 -38.45 -5.41 -5.93
N LEU A 39 -37.24 -5.24 -6.47
CA LEU A 39 -35.99 -5.29 -5.70
C LEU A 39 -35.54 -3.90 -5.23
N THR A 40 -36.16 -2.82 -5.73
CA THR A 40 -35.74 -1.44 -5.44
C THR A 40 -35.68 -1.08 -3.96
N PRO A 41 -36.51 -1.66 -3.06
CA PRO A 41 -36.38 -1.39 -1.62
C PRO A 41 -35.01 -1.77 -1.04
N LEU A 42 -34.30 -2.74 -1.63
CA LEU A 42 -32.99 -3.20 -1.18
C LEU A 42 -31.81 -2.48 -1.85
N SER A 43 -32.08 -1.62 -2.84
CA SER A 43 -31.04 -0.99 -3.67
C SER A 43 -30.03 -0.14 -2.88
N THR A 44 -30.50 0.55 -1.84
CA THR A 44 -29.65 1.41 -1.01
C THR A 44 -28.71 0.58 -0.15
N ASP A 45 -29.22 -0.50 0.45
CA ASP A 45 -28.43 -1.38 1.31
C ASP A 45 -27.40 -2.15 0.49
N ALA A 46 -27.81 -2.69 -0.67
CA ALA A 46 -26.90 -3.36 -1.59
C ALA A 46 -25.78 -2.42 -2.08
N PHE A 47 -26.12 -1.17 -2.46
CA PHE A 47 -25.11 -0.18 -2.85
C PHE A 47 -24.08 0.06 -1.74
N LYS A 48 -24.57 0.23 -0.50
CA LYS A 48 -23.70 0.41 0.66
C LYS A 48 -22.80 -0.80 0.89
N GLU A 49 -23.35 -2.01 0.83
CA GLU A 49 -22.61 -3.26 0.98
C GLU A 49 -21.47 -3.35 -0.04
N TYR A 50 -21.78 -3.28 -1.34
CA TYR A 50 -20.80 -3.39 -2.41
C TYR A 50 -19.66 -2.36 -2.32
N PHE A 51 -19.95 -1.12 -1.92
CA PHE A 51 -18.93 -0.08 -1.81
C PHE A 51 -18.24 -0.03 -0.43
N SER A 52 -18.75 -0.75 0.57
CA SER A 52 -18.10 -0.90 1.88
C SER A 52 -17.23 -2.16 2.00
N SER A 53 -17.35 -3.10 1.05
CA SER A 53 -16.49 -4.26 0.90
C SER A 53 -15.19 -3.92 0.16
N PRO A 54 -14.01 -4.05 0.79
CA PRO A 54 -12.73 -3.91 0.12
C PRO A 54 -12.50 -5.01 -0.92
N VAL A 55 -11.82 -4.68 -2.01
CA VAL A 55 -11.51 -5.64 -3.08
C VAL A 55 -10.04 -6.03 -3.04
N VAL A 56 -9.77 -7.31 -2.76
CA VAL A 56 -8.44 -7.90 -2.82
C VAL A 56 -8.15 -8.35 -4.24
N GLY A 57 -7.02 -7.92 -4.80
CA GLY A 57 -6.64 -8.24 -6.17
C GLY A 57 -5.43 -7.44 -6.59
N CYS A 58 -4.65 -8.00 -7.50
CA CYS A 58 -3.54 -7.26 -8.10
C CYS A 58 -4.05 -6.10 -8.97
N PHE A 59 -3.24 -5.05 -9.10
CA PHE A 59 -3.52 -3.92 -9.99
C PHE A 59 -2.24 -3.40 -10.63
N ASN A 60 -2.38 -2.71 -11.77
CA ASN A 60 -1.26 -2.13 -12.49
C ASN A 60 -0.68 -0.93 -11.72
N PRO A 61 0.62 -0.88 -11.37
CA PRO A 61 1.22 0.25 -10.67
C PRO A 61 0.98 1.62 -11.30
N ASN A 62 0.84 1.67 -12.63
CA ASN A 62 0.57 2.91 -13.36
C ASN A 62 -0.83 3.49 -13.09
N SER A 63 -1.68 2.77 -12.36
CA SER A 63 -2.97 3.30 -11.89
C SER A 63 -2.83 4.27 -10.72
N ILE A 64 -1.68 4.33 -10.06
CA ILE A 64 -1.42 5.27 -8.96
C ILE A 64 -1.42 6.69 -9.52
N VAL A 65 -2.31 7.53 -8.98
CA VAL A 65 -2.58 8.89 -9.49
C VAL A 65 -1.64 9.92 -8.86
N SER A 66 -1.11 9.62 -7.67
CA SER A 66 -0.20 10.50 -6.94
C SER A 66 1.27 10.30 -7.31
N SER A 67 2.12 11.22 -6.85
CA SER A 67 3.57 11.03 -6.91
C SER A 67 4.02 9.91 -5.97
N ASN A 68 5.04 9.15 -6.37
CA ASN A 68 5.56 8.01 -5.62
C ASN A 68 6.11 8.42 -4.24
N GLU A 69 6.68 9.61 -4.15
CA GLU A 69 7.25 10.20 -2.94
C GLU A 69 6.17 10.53 -1.90
N THR A 70 4.92 10.67 -2.35
CA THR A 70 3.80 11.01 -1.48
C THR A 70 2.95 9.82 -1.07
N ILE A 71 3.25 8.61 -1.55
CA ILE A 71 2.57 7.39 -1.08
C ILE A 71 2.69 7.33 0.45
N SER A 72 1.55 7.22 1.13
CA SER A 72 1.54 7.19 2.60
C SER A 72 2.19 5.90 3.05
N ARG A 73 3.21 6.00 3.90
CA ARG A 73 3.86 4.86 4.55
C ARG A 73 3.73 5.02 6.06
N TYR A 74 3.19 3.99 6.71
CA TYR A 74 3.03 3.95 8.16
C TYR A 74 3.80 2.76 8.72
N ASP A 75 4.86 3.06 9.45
CA ASP A 75 5.77 2.07 10.00
C ASP A 75 5.30 1.59 11.37
N VAL A 76 5.25 0.28 11.53
CA VAL A 76 4.90 -0.44 12.76
C VAL A 76 6.14 -1.19 13.22
N ASP A 77 6.85 -0.59 14.18
CA ASP A 77 8.00 -1.22 14.84
C ASP A 77 7.49 -2.30 15.82
N PHE A 78 7.63 -3.56 15.45
CA PHE A 78 7.08 -4.68 16.23
C PHE A 78 7.73 -4.83 17.62
N TYR A 79 8.89 -4.22 17.87
CA TYR A 79 9.52 -4.22 19.20
C TYR A 79 8.94 -3.16 20.13
N LYS A 80 8.33 -2.11 19.59
CA LYS A 80 7.86 -0.95 20.36
C LYS A 80 6.35 -0.80 20.41
N ILE A 81 5.65 -1.28 19.38
CA ILE A 81 4.21 -1.09 19.25
C ILE A 81 3.44 -1.69 20.42
N THR A 82 2.51 -0.93 20.96
CA THR A 82 1.62 -1.36 22.04
C THR A 82 0.30 -1.92 21.51
N LEU A 83 -0.40 -2.69 22.35
CA LEU A 83 -1.72 -3.23 21.99
C LEU A 83 -2.77 -2.14 21.74
N ASP A 84 -2.67 -0.99 22.40
CA ASP A 84 -3.65 0.09 22.19
C ASP A 84 -3.37 0.87 20.90
N GLU A 85 -2.09 1.04 20.53
CA GLU A 85 -1.71 1.61 19.24
C GLU A 85 -2.12 0.71 18.07
N ILE A 86 -1.97 -0.62 18.19
CA ILE A 86 -2.38 -1.53 17.11
C ILE A 86 -3.91 -1.58 16.95
N LYS A 87 -4.68 -1.36 18.03
CA LYS A 87 -6.15 -1.32 17.95
C LYS A 87 -6.71 -0.12 17.19
N ASN A 88 -5.97 1.00 17.19
CA ASN A 88 -6.40 2.24 16.56
C ASN A 88 -5.23 2.91 15.85
N ILE A 89 -5.10 2.61 14.56
CA ILE A 89 -4.04 3.15 13.71
C ILE A 89 -4.60 4.34 12.92
N THR A 90 -3.90 5.47 12.93
CA THR A 90 -4.24 6.63 12.09
C THR A 90 -3.09 6.96 11.15
N ILE A 91 -3.31 6.79 9.85
CA ILE A 91 -2.33 7.06 8.80
C ILE A 91 -2.64 8.42 8.19
N PRO A 92 -1.75 9.43 8.30
CA PRO A 92 -1.94 10.71 7.64
C PRO A 92 -1.82 10.56 6.11
N ILE A 93 -2.64 11.33 5.39
CA ILE A 93 -2.69 11.36 3.94
C ILE A 93 -2.29 12.75 3.46
N CYS A 94 -1.33 12.79 2.53
CA CYS A 94 -0.88 13.98 1.84
C CYS A 94 -0.37 13.56 0.47
N TRP A 95 -1.27 13.39 -0.50
CA TRP A 95 -0.95 12.87 -1.83
C TRP A 95 -0.90 13.98 -2.86
N ASP A 96 0.27 14.16 -3.48
CA ASP A 96 0.46 15.10 -4.59
C ASP A 96 -0.02 14.47 -5.89
N ILE A 97 -1.01 15.09 -6.54
CA ILE A 97 -1.60 14.56 -7.77
C ILE A 97 -0.66 14.81 -8.95
N LYS A 98 -0.18 13.71 -9.55
CA LYS A 98 0.74 13.72 -10.70
C LYS A 98 0.01 13.58 -12.04
N PHE A 99 -1.23 13.11 -12.05
CA PHE A 99 -2.02 12.95 -13.26
C PHE A 99 -3.44 13.48 -13.06
N THR A 100 -3.92 14.30 -14.00
CA THR A 100 -5.33 14.70 -14.05
C THR A 100 -6.18 13.48 -14.38
N GLY A 101 -7.23 13.23 -13.60
CA GLY A 101 -8.07 12.06 -13.76
C GLY A 101 -9.09 11.88 -12.66
N ILE A 102 -9.51 10.64 -12.44
CA ILE A 102 -10.51 10.27 -11.44
C ILE A 102 -9.90 9.24 -10.49
N VAL A 103 -9.87 9.56 -9.20
CA VAL A 103 -9.54 8.62 -8.14
C VAL A 103 -10.79 7.78 -7.85
N HIS A 104 -10.71 6.50 -8.18
CA HIS A 104 -11.82 5.55 -8.01
C HIS A 104 -11.71 4.78 -6.69
N ALA A 105 -10.49 4.62 -6.18
CA ALA A 105 -10.24 3.84 -4.98
C ALA A 105 -8.95 4.29 -4.28
N ILE A 106 -8.81 3.88 -3.02
CA ILE A 106 -7.53 3.90 -2.31
C ILE A 106 -6.97 2.47 -2.34
N ALA A 107 -5.76 2.30 -2.84
CA ALA A 107 -5.04 1.04 -2.77
C ALA A 107 -4.26 0.94 -1.46
N GLY A 108 -4.15 -0.27 -0.92
CA GLY A 108 -3.35 -0.61 0.24
C GLY A 108 -2.54 -1.89 0.04
N TRP A 109 -1.34 -1.90 0.59
CA TRP A 109 -0.44 -3.06 0.64
C TRP A 109 0.51 -2.91 1.83
N PHE A 110 1.36 -3.91 2.06
CA PHE A 110 2.36 -3.84 3.13
C PHE A 110 3.72 -4.39 2.72
N ASP A 111 4.75 -3.89 3.37
CA ASP A 111 6.11 -4.42 3.27
C ASP A 111 6.57 -4.85 4.67
N LEU A 112 7.45 -5.86 4.74
CA LEU A 112 8.05 -6.33 5.99
C LEU A 112 9.57 -6.27 5.89
N GLU A 113 10.21 -5.87 6.98
CA GLU A 113 11.66 -5.93 7.13
C GLU A 113 12.06 -6.82 8.30
N PHE A 114 13.13 -7.58 8.16
CA PHE A 114 13.54 -8.57 9.16
C PHE A 114 14.72 -8.13 10.05
N ASN A 115 15.50 -7.10 9.68
CA ASN A 115 16.81 -6.80 10.31
C ASN A 115 17.00 -5.35 10.80
N LEU A 116 16.05 -4.78 11.55
CA LEU A 116 16.17 -3.38 12.02
C LEU A 116 17.32 -3.18 13.04
N HIS A 117 17.71 -4.22 13.81
CA HIS A 117 18.64 -4.07 14.93
C HIS A 117 20.11 -4.43 14.64
N ASP A 118 20.39 -5.11 13.53
CA ASP A 118 21.76 -5.48 13.11
C ASP A 118 22.57 -4.28 12.58
N GLN A 119 21.97 -3.09 12.53
CA GLN A 119 22.61 -1.85 12.06
C GLN A 119 23.19 -0.96 13.18
N LEU A 120 23.19 -1.40 14.44
CA LEU A 120 24.03 -0.74 15.45
C LEU A 120 25.51 -0.98 15.12
N PRO A 121 26.40 0.03 15.23
CA PRO A 121 27.81 -0.18 14.96
C PRO A 121 28.32 -1.28 15.88
N VAL A 122 28.79 -2.37 15.29
CA VAL A 122 29.54 -3.40 16.00
C VAL A 122 30.71 -2.68 16.66
N ASN A 123 30.62 -2.43 17.96
CA ASN A 123 31.80 -2.17 18.76
C ASN A 123 32.69 -3.40 18.56
N GLN A 124 33.70 -3.28 17.70
CA GLN A 124 34.73 -4.27 17.51
C GLN A 124 35.46 -4.43 18.85
N LYS A 125 34.91 -5.25 19.75
CA LYS A 125 35.76 -5.97 20.68
C LYS A 125 36.59 -6.88 19.80
N LYS A 126 37.85 -6.51 19.57
CA LYS A 126 38.91 -7.43 19.16
C LYS A 126 38.83 -8.61 20.13
N TYR A 127 38.17 -9.68 19.69
CA TYR A 127 38.45 -11.00 20.22
C TYR A 127 39.66 -11.47 19.45
N ASP A 128 40.80 -11.52 20.15
CA ASP A 128 42.01 -12.15 19.65
C ASP A 128 41.72 -13.66 19.54
N ASN A 129 41.33 -14.09 18.33
CA ASN A 129 41.04 -15.49 18.03
C ASN A 129 42.34 -16.29 17.87
N ASN A 130 43.05 -16.54 18.97
CA ASN A 130 44.22 -17.44 18.94
C ASN A 130 44.22 -18.52 20.03
N THR A 131 43.13 -18.75 20.75
CA THR A 131 43.03 -19.88 21.69
C THR A 131 41.61 -20.37 21.86
N ASP A 132 41.39 -21.67 21.65
CA ASP A 132 40.19 -22.36 22.14
C ASP A 132 40.21 -22.48 23.68
N PHE A 133 39.10 -22.87 24.30
CA PHE A 133 38.89 -23.01 25.75
C PHE A 133 39.84 -23.99 26.49
N MET A 134 40.82 -24.58 25.78
CA MET A 134 41.94 -25.37 26.33
C MET A 134 43.33 -24.95 25.80
N GLY A 135 43.46 -23.83 25.07
CA GLY A 135 44.74 -23.19 24.77
C GLY A 135 45.60 -23.78 23.64
N ASN A 136 45.04 -24.56 22.71
CA ASN A 136 45.81 -25.14 21.60
C ASN A 136 45.56 -24.42 20.25
N ALA A 137 46.61 -24.31 19.44
CA ALA A 137 46.58 -23.71 18.10
C ALA A 137 46.00 -24.68 17.06
N TYR A 138 44.99 -24.23 16.30
CA TYR A 138 44.39 -24.99 15.20
C TYR A 138 44.95 -24.53 13.84
N THR A 139 45.32 -25.49 12.99
CA THR A 139 45.57 -25.29 11.55
C THR A 139 44.34 -25.73 10.75
N PRO A 140 43.71 -24.87 9.93
CA PRO A 140 42.55 -25.28 9.12
C PRO A 140 42.97 -26.22 7.99
N VAL A 141 42.29 -27.35 7.85
CA VAL A 141 42.38 -28.22 6.68
C VAL A 141 41.35 -27.72 5.66
N ASN A 142 41.81 -27.47 4.43
CA ASN A 142 40.99 -26.98 3.33
C ASN A 142 40.05 -28.08 2.81
N ASP A 143 38.77 -28.00 3.17
CA ASP A 143 37.71 -28.64 2.37
C ASP A 143 37.00 -27.56 1.55
N ALA A 144 37.54 -27.36 0.35
CA ALA A 144 36.89 -26.66 -0.73
C ALA A 144 35.75 -27.55 -1.25
N ASN A 145 34.50 -27.11 -1.07
CA ASN A 145 33.37 -27.45 -1.96
C ASN A 145 32.13 -26.65 -1.53
N TYR A 146 32.03 -25.41 -2.01
CA TYR A 146 30.80 -24.77 -2.53
C TYR A 146 31.20 -23.38 -3.06
N SER A 147 31.89 -23.38 -4.20
CA SER A 147 31.93 -22.28 -5.16
C SER A 147 30.51 -22.06 -5.74
N SER A 148 30.06 -20.93 -6.24
CA SER A 148 30.54 -19.54 -6.41
C SER A 148 29.51 -18.91 -7.36
N PHE A 149 29.23 -17.60 -7.27
CA PHE A 149 28.97 -16.67 -8.40
C PHE A 149 28.65 -15.30 -7.76
N GLY A 150 29.36 -14.20 -8.00
CA GLY A 150 30.54 -13.94 -8.83
C GLY A 150 31.27 -12.72 -8.27
N SER A 151 32.56 -12.69 -8.57
CA SER A 151 33.58 -11.71 -8.18
C SER A 151 33.60 -10.53 -9.14
N ASP A 152 33.62 -9.31 -8.62
CA ASP A 152 34.26 -8.17 -9.27
C ASP A 152 35.39 -7.64 -8.38
N HIS A 153 36.59 -7.64 -8.96
CA HIS A 153 37.80 -7.06 -8.40
C HIS A 153 37.79 -5.55 -8.62
N ASN A 154 37.83 -4.77 -7.53
CA ASN A 154 38.65 -3.55 -7.44
C ASN A 154 38.87 -3.24 -5.95
N GLY A 155 40.14 -3.13 -5.56
CA GLY A 155 40.54 -2.93 -4.17
C GLY A 155 40.26 -1.52 -3.69
N GLU A 156 39.28 -1.39 -2.79
CA GLU A 156 39.17 -0.31 -1.82
C GLU A 156 38.78 -0.90 -0.45
N SER A 157 39.42 -0.37 0.58
CA SER A 157 39.31 -0.66 2.01
C SER A 157 38.07 -1.45 2.48
N ALA A 158 38.31 -2.54 3.21
CA ALA A 158 37.31 -3.32 3.92
C ALA A 158 36.55 -2.46 4.95
N ASN A 159 35.45 -1.86 4.51
CA ASN A 159 34.47 -1.21 5.37
C ASN A 159 33.33 -2.20 5.63
N CYS A 160 32.94 -2.31 6.90
CA CYS A 160 31.88 -3.15 7.46
C CYS A 160 30.81 -3.56 6.43
N SER A 161 30.71 -4.86 6.12
CA SER A 161 29.69 -5.41 5.25
C SER A 161 28.30 -5.18 5.86
N THR A 162 27.68 -4.05 5.54
CA THR A 162 26.27 -3.78 5.80
C THR A 162 25.46 -4.87 5.10
N ARG A 163 25.00 -5.88 5.85
CA ARG A 163 24.01 -6.83 5.32
C ARG A 163 22.78 -6.02 4.93
N ASN A 164 22.43 -6.06 3.64
CA ASN A 164 21.17 -5.49 3.19
C ASN A 164 20.02 -6.09 4.01
N PRO A 165 19.06 -5.28 4.47
CA PRO A 165 17.91 -5.79 5.19
C PRO A 165 17.16 -6.77 4.29
N VAL A 166 16.79 -7.93 4.84
CA VAL A 166 15.91 -8.86 4.14
C VAL A 166 14.50 -8.26 4.19
N THR A 167 13.88 -8.09 3.03
CA THR A 167 12.56 -7.48 2.89
C THR A 167 11.59 -8.41 2.16
N LEU A 168 10.32 -8.37 2.56
CA LEU A 168 9.20 -8.97 1.84
C LEU A 168 8.28 -7.83 1.41
N CYS A 169 8.14 -7.63 0.09
CA CYS A 169 7.32 -6.56 -0.46
C CYS A 169 6.06 -7.12 -1.11
N THR A 170 4.89 -6.56 -0.78
CA THR A 170 3.61 -6.91 -1.44
C THR A 170 3.09 -5.80 -2.34
N GLY A 171 3.87 -4.73 -2.52
CA GLY A 171 3.49 -3.62 -3.40
C GLY A 171 3.29 -4.03 -4.86
N PRO A 172 2.53 -3.23 -5.63
CA PRO A 172 2.13 -3.58 -6.99
C PRO A 172 3.32 -3.64 -7.99
N ASN A 173 4.46 -3.02 -7.64
CA ASN A 173 5.69 -3.06 -8.45
C ASN A 173 6.50 -4.36 -8.25
N HIS A 174 6.09 -5.23 -7.34
CA HIS A 174 6.77 -6.49 -7.03
C HIS A 174 6.00 -7.69 -7.59
N PRO A 175 6.66 -8.85 -7.74
CA PRO A 175 5.98 -10.08 -8.11
C PRO A 175 4.76 -10.35 -7.21
N PRO A 176 3.60 -10.76 -7.78
CA PRO A 176 2.40 -11.04 -7.01
C PRO A 176 2.63 -12.07 -5.89
N THR A 177 2.05 -11.81 -4.74
CA THR A 177 1.99 -12.73 -3.60
C THR A 177 0.55 -13.18 -3.37
N HIS A 178 0.34 -14.18 -2.50
CA HIS A 178 -1.02 -14.62 -2.15
C HIS A 178 -1.83 -13.56 -1.39
N TRP A 179 -1.16 -12.60 -0.73
CA TRP A 179 -1.82 -11.46 -0.08
C TRP A 179 -2.37 -10.46 -1.08
N GLN A 180 -1.78 -10.39 -2.27
CA GLN A 180 -2.11 -9.41 -3.31
C GLN A 180 -2.09 -7.97 -2.73
N GLN A 181 -2.97 -7.09 -3.22
CA GLN A 181 -3.21 -5.77 -2.65
C GLN A 181 -4.70 -5.60 -2.37
N VAL A 182 -5.06 -4.64 -1.54
CA VAL A 182 -6.46 -4.27 -1.25
C VAL A 182 -6.82 -2.95 -1.92
N ARG A 183 -8.05 -2.82 -2.42
CA ARG A 183 -8.60 -1.61 -3.03
C ARG A 183 -9.91 -1.22 -2.35
N PHE A 184 -9.93 -0.02 -1.79
CA PHE A 184 -11.06 0.59 -1.10
C PHE A 184 -11.80 1.52 -2.07
N LEU A 185 -12.83 1.01 -2.75
CA LEU A 185 -13.57 1.76 -3.76
C LEU A 185 -14.33 2.93 -3.15
N LEU A 186 -14.24 4.11 -3.77
CA LEU A 186 -15.01 5.28 -3.39
C LEU A 186 -16.42 5.17 -4.01
N PRO A 187 -17.52 5.25 -3.21
CA PRO A 187 -18.87 5.30 -3.74
C PRO A 187 -19.05 6.44 -4.76
N GLU A 188 -18.41 7.58 -4.49
CA GLU A 188 -18.33 8.72 -5.38
C GLU A 188 -16.87 9.04 -5.71
N PRO A 189 -16.36 8.63 -6.89
CA PRO A 189 -14.99 8.92 -7.31
C PRO A 189 -14.63 10.41 -7.27
N ILE A 190 -13.37 10.73 -7.04
CA ILE A 190 -12.88 12.11 -6.91
C ILE A 190 -12.15 12.52 -8.18
N ALA A 191 -12.71 13.50 -8.91
CA ALA A 191 -11.99 14.14 -10.01
C ALA A 191 -10.87 15.02 -9.46
N VAL A 192 -9.66 14.84 -9.98
CA VAL A 192 -8.44 15.54 -9.55
C VAL A 192 -7.69 16.08 -10.76
N ASN A 193 -7.03 17.21 -10.59
CA ASN A 193 -6.15 17.81 -11.59
C ASN A 193 -4.69 17.70 -11.15
N TYR A 194 -3.80 17.67 -12.14
CA TYR A 194 -2.36 17.82 -11.93
C TYR A 194 -2.04 18.99 -10.99
N GLY A 195 -1.18 18.74 -10.01
CA GLY A 195 -0.74 19.75 -9.05
C GLY A 195 -1.69 20.01 -7.88
N GLN A 196 -2.90 19.45 -7.88
CA GLN A 196 -3.76 19.42 -6.69
C GLN A 196 -3.24 18.41 -5.66
N ARG A 197 -3.80 18.46 -4.45
CA ARG A 197 -3.42 17.56 -3.37
C ARG A 197 -4.64 16.99 -2.66
N LEU A 198 -4.56 15.72 -2.28
CA LEU A 198 -5.48 15.10 -1.34
C LEU A 198 -4.85 15.07 0.06
N VAL A 199 -5.48 15.73 1.03
CA VAL A 199 -4.99 15.82 2.41
C VAL A 199 -6.03 15.28 3.38
N GLY A 200 -5.61 14.49 4.35
CA GLY A 200 -6.54 13.89 5.31
C GLY A 200 -5.91 12.77 6.12
N LYS A 201 -6.69 11.73 6.40
CA LYS A 201 -6.24 10.55 7.13
C LYS A 201 -7.08 9.31 6.81
N MET A 202 -6.46 8.14 6.95
CA MET A 202 -7.13 6.84 7.04
C MET A 202 -7.03 6.36 8.49
N THR A 203 -8.15 6.07 9.13
CA THR A 203 -8.20 5.51 10.49
C THR A 203 -8.60 4.04 10.41
N MET A 204 -7.92 3.17 11.12
CA MET A 204 -8.18 1.73 11.19
C MET A 204 -8.51 1.38 12.64
N VAL A 205 -9.71 0.87 12.89
CA VAL A 205 -10.17 0.53 14.24
C VAL A 205 -10.50 -0.95 14.32
N VAL A 206 -9.89 -1.67 15.26
CA VAL A 206 -10.19 -3.10 15.46
C VAL A 206 -11.66 -3.29 15.86
N ASN A 207 -12.31 -4.25 15.21
CA ASN A 207 -13.69 -4.65 15.48
C ASN A 207 -13.79 -6.03 16.13
N ALA A 208 -15.01 -6.44 16.49
CA ALA A 208 -15.29 -7.72 17.14
C ALA A 208 -14.98 -8.94 16.25
N SER A 209 -14.95 -8.76 14.92
CA SER A 209 -14.63 -9.80 13.93
C SER A 209 -13.12 -10.06 13.79
N ARG A 210 -12.30 -9.56 14.74
CA ARG A 210 -10.81 -9.64 14.70
C ARG A 210 -10.22 -9.04 13.42
N SER A 211 -10.87 -8.01 12.90
CA SER A 211 -10.47 -7.28 11.69
C SER A 211 -10.52 -5.78 11.97
N TYR A 212 -10.37 -4.93 10.95
CA TYR A 212 -10.46 -3.47 11.09
C TYR A 212 -11.63 -2.88 10.31
N ASP A 213 -12.23 -1.86 10.91
CA ASP A 213 -13.07 -0.87 10.22
C ASP A 213 -12.15 0.26 9.74
N MET A 214 -12.23 0.56 8.46
CA MET A 214 -11.40 1.55 7.78
C MET A 214 -12.22 2.81 7.57
N HIS A 215 -11.73 3.97 7.99
CA HIS A 215 -12.40 5.26 7.86
C HIS A 215 -11.50 6.27 7.16
N LEU A 216 -11.90 6.69 5.96
CA LEU A 216 -11.24 7.77 5.24
C LEU A 216 -11.92 9.11 5.57
N ASP A 217 -11.10 10.12 5.85
CA ASP A 217 -11.49 11.53 5.82
C ASP A 217 -10.44 12.26 5.00
N VAL A 218 -10.80 12.66 3.78
CA VAL A 218 -9.87 13.30 2.84
C VAL A 218 -10.50 14.51 2.20
N SER A 219 -9.69 15.53 1.97
CA SER A 219 -10.08 16.74 1.27
C SER A 219 -9.18 16.97 0.06
N LEU A 220 -9.80 17.26 -1.08
CA LEU A 220 -9.12 17.80 -2.24
C LEU A 220 -8.89 19.29 -2.02
N ILE A 221 -7.64 19.72 -2.06
CA ILE A 221 -7.26 21.12 -1.94
C ILE A 221 -6.65 21.62 -3.24
N GLU A 222 -6.94 22.88 -3.54
CA GLU A 222 -6.26 23.62 -4.59
C GLU A 222 -4.90 24.06 -4.05
N ASN A 223 -3.81 23.73 -4.74
CA ASN A 223 -2.53 24.35 -4.43
C ASN A 223 -2.61 25.82 -4.84
N SER A 224 -2.81 26.72 -3.88
CA SER A 224 -2.20 28.04 -3.97
C SER A 224 -0.70 27.78 -3.83
N PHE A 225 0.07 27.94 -4.90
CA PHE A 225 1.53 27.82 -4.84
C PHE A 225 2.05 28.67 -3.69
N ILE A 226 2.46 28.05 -2.58
CA ILE A 226 3.26 28.73 -1.56
C ILE A 226 4.66 28.77 -2.17
N SER A 227 4.97 29.82 -2.92
CA SER A 227 6.36 30.16 -3.19
C SER A 227 6.99 30.51 -1.85
N SER A 228 7.85 29.65 -1.33
CA SER A 228 8.80 30.09 -0.31
C SER A 228 9.62 31.24 -0.89
N ASN A 229 9.54 32.41 -0.25
CA ASN A 229 10.11 33.66 -0.76
C ASN A 229 11.64 33.59 -0.97
N ALA A 230 12.06 34.29 -2.04
CA ALA A 230 13.24 35.15 -2.17
C ALA A 230 14.65 34.54 -2.07
N GLN A 231 15.25 34.30 -3.25
CA GLN A 231 16.59 34.73 -3.72
C GLN A 231 16.78 34.07 -5.11
N SER A 232 16.69 34.76 -6.25
CA SER A 232 17.56 35.86 -6.70
C SER A 232 16.90 36.54 -7.91
N GLN A 233 16.79 37.86 -7.90
CA GLN A 233 16.52 38.62 -9.11
C GLN A 233 17.76 38.59 -10.01
N GLN A 234 17.58 38.24 -11.30
CA GLN A 234 18.17 39.02 -12.40
C GLN A 234 17.54 38.63 -13.75
N HIS A 235 16.79 39.61 -14.30
CA HIS A 235 16.67 39.95 -15.72
C HIS A 235 15.94 38.98 -16.68
N LEU A 236 14.76 39.38 -17.21
CA LEU A 236 14.27 39.17 -18.60
C LEU A 236 12.89 39.90 -18.81
N PRO A 237 12.52 40.28 -20.05
CA PRO A 237 11.63 41.41 -20.39
C PRO A 237 10.11 41.12 -20.37
N PRO A 238 9.25 42.18 -20.40
CA PRO A 238 7.83 42.07 -20.10
C PRO A 238 6.98 41.80 -21.36
N ALA A 239 6.49 40.57 -21.51
CA ALA A 239 5.31 40.28 -22.31
C ALA A 239 4.69 38.95 -21.86
N THR A 240 3.39 38.99 -21.56
CA THR A 240 2.57 37.90 -20.98
C THR A 240 2.68 37.78 -19.45
N GLN A 241 2.24 38.82 -18.75
CA GLN A 241 1.78 38.68 -17.36
C GLN A 241 0.53 37.80 -17.37
N THR A 242 0.70 36.52 -17.06
CA THR A 242 -0.36 35.64 -16.58
C THR A 242 -0.83 36.14 -15.21
N PRO A 243 -2.12 36.07 -14.83
CA PRO A 243 -2.58 36.61 -13.57
C PRO A 243 -1.91 35.87 -12.41
N GLU A 244 -1.15 36.59 -11.60
CA GLU A 244 -0.62 36.08 -10.34
C GLU A 244 -1.81 35.88 -9.37
N LEU A 245 -2.22 34.62 -9.20
CA LEU A 245 -3.25 34.22 -8.24
C LEU A 245 -2.64 34.03 -6.85
N TYR A 246 -2.31 35.16 -6.19
CA TYR A 246 -2.01 35.16 -4.76
C TYR A 246 -3.31 35.16 -3.96
N SER A 247 -3.65 34.00 -3.38
CA SER A 247 -4.69 33.92 -2.35
C SER A 247 -4.05 34.07 -0.97
N ASN A 248 -4.33 35.18 -0.29
CA ASN A 248 -4.00 35.41 1.13
C ASN A 248 -4.85 34.56 2.10
N ASN A 249 -5.63 33.59 1.59
CA ASN A 249 -6.66 32.88 2.34
C ASN A 249 -6.40 31.37 2.36
N GLY A 250 -5.34 30.91 3.03
CA GLY A 250 -5.09 29.50 3.33
C GLY A 250 -5.22 28.52 2.13
N PRO A 251 -5.26 27.19 2.39
CA PRO A 251 -5.60 26.22 1.37
C PRO A 251 -7.11 26.28 1.08
N LYS A 252 -7.47 26.36 -0.21
CA LYS A 252 -8.88 26.29 -0.64
C LYS A 252 -9.33 24.84 -0.76
N TYR A 253 -10.30 24.45 0.06
CA TYR A 253 -10.91 23.13 0.03
C TYR A 253 -11.93 23.05 -1.11
N ILE A 254 -11.73 22.11 -2.03
CA ILE A 254 -12.59 21.90 -3.21
C ILE A 254 -13.70 20.89 -2.88
N ARG A 255 -13.33 19.76 -2.26
CA ARG A 255 -14.25 18.68 -1.92
C ARG A 255 -13.76 17.95 -0.67
N GLN A 256 -14.66 17.62 0.23
CA GLN A 256 -14.41 16.70 1.32
C GLN A 256 -15.11 15.36 1.05
N THR A 257 -14.42 14.27 1.28
CA THR A 257 -14.91 12.91 1.10
C THR A 257 -14.66 12.12 2.38
N LYS A 258 -15.74 11.52 2.89
CA LYS A 258 -15.68 10.57 4.00
C LYS A 258 -16.34 9.27 3.57
N CYS A 259 -15.69 8.16 3.88
CA CYS A 259 -16.24 6.84 3.59
C CYS A 259 -15.60 5.80 4.50
N SER A 260 -16.31 4.68 4.63
CA SER A 260 -15.92 3.59 5.51
C SER A 260 -15.96 2.26 4.77
N TRP A 261 -15.04 1.38 5.12
CA TRP A 261 -15.01 0.01 4.64
C TRP A 261 -14.75 -0.96 5.78
N TYR A 262 -15.13 -2.22 5.57
CA TYR A 262 -15.05 -3.26 6.58
C TYR A 262 -14.13 -4.37 6.07
N LEU A 263 -12.90 -4.48 6.61
CA LEU A 263 -11.91 -5.44 6.09
C LEU A 263 -12.37 -6.91 6.21
N HIS A 264 -13.25 -7.23 7.15
CA HIS A 264 -13.81 -8.57 7.28
C HIS A 264 -14.80 -8.93 6.16
N GLU A 265 -15.35 -7.94 5.46
CA GLU A 265 -16.27 -8.09 4.33
C GLU A 265 -15.54 -8.04 2.97
N GLN A 266 -14.23 -8.34 2.96
CA GLN A 266 -13.43 -8.27 1.75
C GLN A 266 -13.85 -9.31 0.70
N ILE A 267 -13.81 -8.90 -0.57
CA ILE A 267 -14.07 -9.75 -1.72
C ILE A 267 -12.82 -9.87 -2.58
N TYR A 268 -12.70 -10.95 -3.35
CA TYR A 268 -11.53 -11.18 -4.21
C TYR A 268 -11.85 -10.93 -5.68
N ASN A 269 -10.93 -10.26 -6.37
CA ASN A 269 -10.96 -10.05 -7.80
C ASN A 269 -9.70 -10.67 -8.44
N TYR A 270 -9.92 -11.75 -9.19
CA TYR A 270 -8.87 -12.51 -9.87
C TYR A 270 -8.69 -12.14 -11.35
N SER A 271 -9.32 -11.06 -11.83
CA SER A 271 -9.22 -10.64 -13.24
C SER A 271 -7.84 -10.17 -13.65
N TYR A 272 -6.99 -9.76 -12.70
CA TYR A 272 -5.62 -9.34 -12.98
C TYR A 272 -4.66 -10.55 -12.94
N SER A 273 -4.39 -11.16 -14.10
CA SER A 273 -3.23 -12.03 -14.27
C SER A 273 -2.08 -11.20 -14.85
N SER A 274 -0.93 -11.20 -14.18
CA SER A 274 0.29 -10.56 -14.71
C SER A 274 0.90 -11.33 -15.90
N ASN A 275 0.40 -12.53 -16.18
CA ASN A 275 0.86 -13.38 -17.27
C ASN A 275 -0.20 -13.47 -18.37
N SER A 276 -0.22 -12.48 -19.26
CA SER A 276 -0.97 -12.58 -20.53
C SER A 276 -0.35 -13.54 -21.55
N ASN A 277 0.65 -14.34 -21.15
CA ASN A 277 1.32 -15.33 -22.01
C ASN A 277 1.12 -16.79 -21.55
N ASP A 278 0.43 -17.04 -20.43
CA ASP A 278 0.11 -18.41 -20.05
C ASP A 278 -1.20 -18.85 -20.71
N TYR A 279 -1.07 -19.66 -21.75
CA TYR A 279 -2.15 -20.37 -22.45
C TYR A 279 -2.99 -21.31 -21.55
N ASN A 280 -2.84 -21.25 -20.22
CA ASN A 280 -3.47 -22.09 -19.23
C ASN A 280 -4.20 -21.24 -18.17
N ASN A 281 -5.43 -20.85 -18.50
CA ASN A 281 -6.46 -20.33 -17.60
C ASN A 281 -6.84 -21.33 -16.48
N GLN A 282 -5.93 -21.67 -15.56
CA GLN A 282 -6.23 -22.64 -14.47
C GLN A 282 -5.52 -22.39 -13.12
N ILE A 283 -5.11 -21.17 -12.78
CA ILE A 283 -4.74 -20.87 -11.37
C ILE A 283 -5.76 -19.88 -10.79
N LYS A 284 -6.96 -20.42 -10.60
CA LYS A 284 -7.97 -19.90 -9.71
C LYS A 284 -7.58 -20.31 -8.28
N PRO A 285 -7.39 -19.38 -7.34
CA PRO A 285 -7.03 -19.73 -5.96
C PRO A 285 -8.14 -20.48 -5.21
N GLU A 286 -9.38 -20.51 -5.73
CA GLU A 286 -10.40 -21.46 -5.27
C GLU A 286 -10.01 -22.95 -5.49
N ASN A 287 -9.01 -23.25 -6.33
CA ASN A 287 -8.51 -24.62 -6.52
C ASN A 287 -7.39 -25.02 -5.54
N LEU A 288 -6.92 -24.10 -4.69
CA LEU A 288 -5.78 -24.34 -3.81
C LEU A 288 -6.14 -24.92 -2.43
N ASN A 289 -7.41 -25.23 -2.14
CA ASN A 289 -7.85 -25.95 -0.93
C ASN A 289 -7.09 -25.55 0.36
N LEU A 290 -6.84 -24.25 0.56
CA LEU A 290 -6.15 -23.74 1.76
C LEU A 290 -7.10 -23.55 2.96
N TYR A 291 -8.37 -23.93 2.80
CA TYR A 291 -9.28 -24.23 3.90
C TYR A 291 -9.98 -25.56 3.58
N SER A 292 -9.68 -26.60 4.36
CA SER A 292 -10.54 -27.78 4.41
C SER A 292 -11.88 -27.34 4.97
N ALA A 293 -12.99 -27.64 4.27
CA ALA A 293 -14.32 -27.54 4.86
C ALA A 293 -14.30 -28.32 6.18
N GLU A 294 -14.73 -27.70 7.29
CA GLU A 294 -14.95 -28.42 8.54
C GLU A 294 -15.86 -29.61 8.24
N SER A 295 -15.32 -30.82 8.45
CA SER A 295 -16.11 -32.04 8.35
C SER A 295 -17.15 -32.00 9.46
N ASN A 296 -18.38 -31.64 9.11
CA ASN A 296 -19.55 -31.91 9.94
C ASN A 296 -19.69 -33.43 10.07
N ASN A 297 -19.00 -34.01 11.05
CA ASN A 297 -19.28 -35.35 11.54
C ASN A 297 -20.58 -35.27 12.34
N ILE A 298 -21.69 -35.49 11.64
CA ILE A 298 -22.93 -35.93 12.26
C ILE A 298 -22.76 -37.43 12.52
N ASN A 299 -22.63 -37.80 13.80
CA ASN A 299 -23.09 -39.07 14.36
C ASN A 299 -24.08 -38.73 15.46
#